data_AF-A0A9E6EVA0-F1
#
_entry.id   AF-A0A9E6EVA0-F1
#
_cell.length_a   1.000
_cell.length_b   1.000
_cell.length_c   1.000
_cell.angle_alpha   90.00
_cell.angle_beta   90.00
_cell.angle_gamma   90.00
#
_symmetry.space_group_name_H-M   'P 1'
#
loop_
_entity.id
_entity.type
_entity.pdbx_description
1 polymer ?
#
loop_
_entity_poly.entity_id
_entity_poly.type
_entity_poly.pdbx_seq_one_letter_code
_entity_poly.pdbx_strand_id
1 'polypeptide(L)'
;MKTKKTLPNAVNSALTMMATEKILTSLIIIFFFSILGIGIWLYEIVEIKTWHGLNWLRGELYSPFLIAILPVFAFMTPFFVNKQLTIKKSIISIVILYATNIICFQIGKQLCFHVYGYETWCFDWIKGEDVLKPLLPLIVLLIFIGLSYHITAHKFIEKNKKINVFFITILLPLIIPVSLISIELNSGFGSGTDWIDAVKMGYPIFWTAMLLGFAGLIVAEHAIE
;
A
#
# COMPACT_ATOMS: atom_id res chain seq x y z
N MET A 1 -23.10 43.40 -12.10
CA MET A 1 -23.37 42.06 -12.66
C MET A 1 -22.13 41.64 -13.48
N LYS A 2 -21.21 40.84 -12.93
CA LYS A 2 -20.00 40.42 -13.65
C LYS A 2 -20.38 39.24 -14.56
N THR A 3 -20.34 39.46 -15.87
CA THR A 3 -20.53 38.41 -16.87
C THR A 3 -19.41 37.37 -16.75
N LYS A 4 -19.77 36.16 -16.33
CA LYS A 4 -18.87 34.99 -16.35
C LYS A 4 -18.55 34.72 -17.82
N LYS A 5 -17.36 35.10 -18.29
CA LYS A 5 -16.86 34.70 -19.62
C LYS A 5 -16.80 33.18 -19.62
N THR A 6 -17.74 32.53 -20.30
CA THR A 6 -17.68 31.10 -20.60
C THR A 6 -16.45 30.88 -21.47
N LEU A 7 -15.51 30.05 -21.00
CA LEU A 7 -14.38 29.66 -21.82
C LEU A 7 -14.89 28.95 -23.10
N PRO A 8 -14.19 29.10 -24.24
CA PRO A 8 -14.57 28.41 -25.46
C PRO A 8 -14.59 26.90 -25.23
N ASN A 9 -15.59 26.20 -25.79
CA ASN A 9 -15.75 24.75 -25.65
C ASN A 9 -14.46 23.96 -25.99
N ALA A 10 -13.65 24.45 -26.92
CA ALA A 10 -12.37 23.83 -27.28
C ALA A 10 -11.34 23.84 -26.13
N VAL A 11 -11.30 24.89 -25.31
CA VAL A 11 -10.37 24.97 -24.17
C VAL A 11 -10.80 24.02 -23.06
N ASN A 12 -12.10 23.90 -22.81
CA ASN A 12 -12.63 22.93 -21.84
C ASN A 12 -12.31 21.49 -22.28
N SER A 13 -12.47 21.17 -23.57
CA SER A 13 -12.11 19.86 -24.13
C SER A 13 -10.62 19.54 -23.95
N ALA A 14 -9.73 20.47 -24.32
CA ALA A 14 -8.28 20.27 -24.17
C ALA A 14 -7.86 20.07 -22.70
N LEU A 15 -8.46 20.81 -21.76
CA LEU A 15 -8.21 20.65 -20.33
C LEU A 15 -8.65 19.27 -19.83
N THR A 16 -9.82 18.78 -20.26
CA THR A 16 -10.29 17.43 -19.90
C THR A 16 -9.37 16.34 -20.44
N MET A 17 -8.92 16.44 -21.70
CA MET A 17 -8.01 15.47 -22.29
C MET A 17 -6.67 15.39 -21.53
N MET A 18 -6.08 16.54 -21.18
CA MET A 18 -4.83 16.57 -20.42
C MET A 18 -5.00 15.97 -19.01
N ALA A 19 -6.15 16.17 -18.35
CA ALA A 19 -6.42 15.55 -17.06
C ALA A 19 -6.52 14.03 -17.19
N THR A 20 -7.24 13.52 -18.20
CA THR A 20 -7.37 12.09 -18.45
C THR A 20 -6.03 11.42 -18.72
N GLU A 21 -5.13 12.06 -19.48
CA GLU A 21 -3.80 11.52 -19.78
C GLU A 21 -2.95 11.33 -18.52
N LYS A 22 -2.97 12.30 -17.60
CA LYS A 22 -2.21 12.23 -16.33
C LYS A 22 -2.75 11.14 -15.41
N ILE A 23 -4.07 10.99 -15.35
CA ILE A 23 -4.73 9.92 -14.59
C ILE A 23 -4.30 8.56 -15.13
N LEU A 24 -4.43 8.35 -16.45
CA LEU A 24 -4.06 7.10 -17.09
C LEU A 24 -2.58 6.78 -16.89
N THR A 25 -1.70 7.76 -17.06
CA THR A 25 -0.26 7.60 -16.81
C THR A 25 0.02 7.16 -15.37
N SER A 26 -0.66 7.78 -14.40
CA SER A 26 -0.51 7.42 -12.99
C SER A 26 -0.97 5.99 -12.72
N LEU A 27 -2.12 5.60 -13.27
CA LEU A 27 -2.67 4.24 -13.14
C LEU A 27 -1.72 3.18 -13.70
N ILE A 28 -1.12 3.43 -14.87
CA ILE A 28 -0.15 2.52 -15.50
C ILE A 28 1.08 2.33 -14.60
N ILE A 29 1.64 3.42 -14.07
CA ILE A 29 2.81 3.37 -13.20
C ILE A 29 2.49 2.68 -11.86
N ILE A 30 1.33 2.96 -11.26
CA ILE A 30 0.86 2.28 -10.05
C ILE A 30 0.74 0.77 -10.29
N PHE A 31 0.08 0.38 -11.39
CA PHE A 31 -0.06 -1.04 -11.75
C PHE A 31 1.30 -1.71 -11.97
N PHE A 32 2.23 -1.04 -12.64
CA PHE A 32 3.60 -1.52 -12.82
C PHE A 32 4.30 -1.80 -11.49
N PHE A 33 4.24 -0.88 -10.52
CA PHE A 33 4.83 -1.09 -9.20
C PHE A 33 4.18 -2.25 -8.43
N SER A 34 2.87 -2.42 -8.55
CA SER A 34 2.15 -3.54 -7.92
C SER A 34 2.59 -4.90 -8.49
N ILE A 35 2.73 -5.00 -9.82
CA ILE A 35 3.21 -6.21 -10.49
C ILE A 35 4.67 -6.50 -10.15
N LEU A 36 5.52 -5.46 -10.15
CA LEU A 36 6.93 -5.58 -9.76
C LEU A 36 7.05 -6.11 -8.32
N GLY A 37 6.19 -5.64 -7.41
CA GLY A 37 6.15 -6.11 -6.03
C GLY A 37 5.84 -7.60 -5.89
N ILE A 38 4.84 -8.10 -6.64
CA ILE A 38 4.57 -9.55 -6.73
C ILE A 38 5.79 -10.28 -7.27
N GLY A 39 6.40 -9.79 -8.35
CA GLY A 39 7.53 -10.47 -9.01
C GLY A 39 8.72 -10.64 -8.07
N ILE A 40 9.11 -9.59 -7.34
CA ILE A 40 10.21 -9.65 -6.36
C ILE A 40 9.87 -10.63 -5.22
N TRP A 41 8.63 -10.61 -4.74
CA TRP A 41 8.18 -11.49 -3.67
C TRP A 41 8.17 -12.95 -4.09
N LEU A 42 7.52 -13.26 -5.22
CA LEU A 42 7.44 -14.61 -5.75
C LEU A 42 8.83 -15.17 -6.02
N TYR A 43 9.75 -14.37 -6.54
CA TYR A 43 11.13 -14.79 -6.72
C TYR A 43 11.76 -15.25 -5.39
N GLU A 44 11.64 -14.47 -4.31
CA GLU A 44 12.19 -14.89 -3.01
C GLU A 44 11.45 -16.11 -2.42
N ILE A 45 10.12 -16.17 -2.53
CA ILE A 45 9.33 -17.26 -1.96
C ILE A 45 9.53 -18.57 -2.70
N VAL A 46 9.50 -18.56 -4.04
CA VAL A 46 9.59 -19.76 -4.87
C VAL A 46 11.03 -20.25 -4.95
N GLU A 47 11.98 -19.37 -5.29
CA GLU A 47 13.36 -19.78 -5.57
C GLU A 47 14.23 -19.90 -4.32
N ILE A 48 14.05 -19.01 -3.32
CA ILE A 48 14.97 -18.92 -2.17
C ILE A 48 14.41 -19.64 -0.94
N LYS A 49 13.15 -19.37 -0.57
CA LYS A 49 12.54 -19.91 0.65
C LYS A 49 11.81 -21.23 0.47
N THR A 50 11.56 -21.63 -0.78
CA THR A 50 10.75 -22.78 -1.19
C THR A 50 9.30 -22.67 -0.74
N TRP A 51 8.36 -23.15 -1.58
CA TRP A 51 6.92 -22.96 -1.41
C TRP A 51 6.30 -23.63 -0.16
N HIS A 52 7.07 -24.46 0.55
CA HIS A 52 6.55 -25.32 1.62
C HIS A 52 6.28 -24.58 2.94
N GLY A 53 5.06 -24.80 3.46
CA GLY A 53 4.66 -24.41 4.81
C GLY A 53 4.86 -22.92 5.11
N LEU A 54 5.36 -22.62 6.31
CA LEU A 54 5.60 -21.28 6.83
C LEU A 54 7.10 -20.91 6.80
N ASN A 55 7.90 -21.54 5.93
CA ASN A 55 9.35 -21.32 5.88
C ASN A 55 9.73 -19.84 5.66
N TRP A 56 8.89 -19.13 4.90
CA TRP A 56 9.03 -17.70 4.67
C TRP A 56 8.91 -16.84 5.95
N LEU A 57 8.18 -17.31 6.97
CA LEU A 57 8.08 -16.60 8.26
C LEU A 57 9.33 -16.79 9.13
N ARG A 58 10.01 -17.94 9.03
CA ARG A 58 11.15 -18.33 9.89
C ARG A 58 12.49 -17.76 9.44
N GLY A 59 12.68 -17.52 8.15
CA GLY A 59 13.94 -17.04 7.61
C GLY A 59 14.06 -15.51 7.54
N GLU A 60 15.28 -15.01 7.39
CA GLU A 60 15.50 -13.63 6.95
C GLU A 60 14.94 -13.45 5.54
N LEU A 61 14.20 -12.36 5.31
CA LEU A 61 13.64 -11.99 4.02
C LEU A 61 14.28 -10.67 3.60
N TYR A 62 14.81 -10.61 2.39
CA TYR A 62 15.44 -9.40 1.84
C TYR A 62 14.50 -8.64 0.90
N SER A 63 13.56 -9.34 0.24
CA SER A 63 12.57 -8.68 -0.64
C SER A 63 11.76 -7.57 0.04
N PRO A 64 11.40 -7.64 1.35
CA PRO A 64 10.61 -6.59 1.97
C PRO A 64 11.29 -5.22 1.95
N PHE A 65 12.63 -5.17 1.97
CA PHE A 65 13.37 -3.91 1.87
C PHE A 65 13.22 -3.25 0.51
N LEU A 66 13.11 -4.04 -0.56
CA LEU A 66 12.86 -3.54 -1.92
C LEU A 66 11.37 -3.31 -2.16
N ILE A 67 10.50 -4.17 -1.62
CA ILE A 67 9.06 -4.07 -1.82
C ILE A 67 8.48 -2.87 -1.09
N ALA A 68 9.00 -2.51 0.10
CA ALA A 68 8.46 -1.42 0.91
C ALA A 68 8.52 -0.03 0.23
N ILE A 69 9.41 0.18 -0.75
CA ILE A 69 9.49 1.43 -1.49
C ILE A 69 8.45 1.52 -2.62
N LEU A 70 7.98 0.39 -3.14
CA LEU A 70 7.01 0.35 -4.24
C LEU A 70 5.66 1.01 -3.91
N PRO A 71 4.99 0.73 -2.78
CA PRO A 71 3.76 1.43 -2.41
C PRO A 71 3.99 2.92 -2.11
N VAL A 72 5.22 3.32 -1.75
CA VAL A 72 5.58 4.75 -1.59
C VAL A 72 5.58 5.43 -2.95
N PHE A 73 6.27 4.85 -3.93
CA PHE A 73 6.27 5.41 -5.29
C PHE A 73 4.90 5.35 -5.94
N ALA A 74 4.13 4.27 -5.75
CA ALA A 74 2.76 4.19 -6.22
C ALA A 74 1.90 5.33 -5.65
N PHE A 75 1.92 5.54 -4.33
CA PHE A 75 1.21 6.65 -3.68
C PHE A 75 1.68 8.03 -4.18
N MET A 76 2.98 8.20 -4.39
CA MET A 76 3.55 9.50 -4.79
C MET A 76 3.44 9.81 -6.29
N THR A 77 3.20 8.80 -7.12
CA THR A 77 3.16 8.92 -8.60
C THR A 77 2.25 10.04 -9.08
N PRO A 78 0.99 10.15 -8.64
CA PRO A 78 0.08 11.19 -9.12
C PRO A 78 0.60 12.61 -8.87
N PHE A 79 1.27 12.83 -7.74
CA PHE A 79 1.85 14.12 -7.40
C PHE A 79 3.08 14.46 -8.25
N PHE A 80 3.87 13.45 -8.63
CA PHE A 80 4.99 13.63 -9.57
C PHE A 80 4.50 13.96 -10.97
N VAL A 81 3.50 13.21 -11.47
CA VAL A 81 2.89 13.45 -12.78
C VAL A 81 2.25 14.85 -12.84
N ASN A 82 1.60 15.27 -11.76
CA ASN A 82 1.00 16.60 -11.65
C ASN A 82 2.01 17.71 -11.30
N LYS A 83 3.30 17.40 -11.07
CA LYS A 83 4.35 18.34 -10.66
C LYS A 83 4.00 19.15 -9.41
N GLN A 84 3.28 18.55 -8.46
CA GLN A 84 2.84 19.19 -7.21
C GLN A 84 3.92 19.21 -6.11
N LEU A 85 5.04 18.49 -6.31
CA LEU A 85 6.07 18.30 -5.30
C LEU A 85 7.40 18.93 -5.65
N THR A 86 8.01 19.57 -4.65
CA THR A 86 9.43 19.94 -4.71
C THR A 86 10.30 18.74 -4.34
N ILE A 87 11.52 18.67 -4.89
CA ILE A 87 12.47 17.58 -4.64
C ILE A 87 12.67 17.33 -3.13
N LYS A 88 12.84 18.41 -2.34
CA LYS A 88 13.02 18.31 -0.89
C LYS A 88 11.82 17.65 -0.20
N LYS A 89 10.60 18.06 -0.53
CA LYS A 89 9.37 17.46 0.02
C LYS A 89 9.26 15.99 -0.41
N SER A 90 9.58 15.68 -1.66
CA SER A 90 9.55 14.31 -2.16
C SER A 90 10.50 13.39 -1.40
N ILE A 91 11.75 13.81 -1.19
CA ILE A 91 12.74 13.01 -0.45
C ILE A 91 12.28 12.74 0.99
N ILE A 92 11.79 13.77 1.69
CA ILE A 92 11.31 13.63 3.07
C ILE A 92 10.11 12.66 3.14
N SER A 93 9.14 12.83 2.24
CA SER A 93 7.97 11.94 2.14
C SER A 93 8.40 10.49 1.87
N ILE A 94 9.34 10.29 0.95
CA ILE A 94 9.85 8.95 0.62
C ILE A 94 10.47 8.29 1.85
N VAL A 95 11.36 9.00 2.56
CA VAL A 95 12.06 8.46 3.74
C VAL A 95 11.07 8.08 4.83
N ILE A 96 10.11 8.95 5.14
CA ILE A 96 9.11 8.70 6.19
C ILE A 96 8.26 7.48 5.84
N LEU A 97 7.66 7.46 4.64
CA LEU A 97 6.77 6.37 4.24
C LEU A 97 7.50 5.04 4.08
N TYR A 98 8.74 5.07 3.57
CA TYR A 98 9.58 3.89 3.47
C TYR A 98 9.88 3.29 4.86
N ALA A 99 10.34 4.12 5.80
CA ALA A 99 10.60 3.70 7.17
C ALA A 99 9.35 3.13 7.83
N THR A 100 8.19 3.80 7.67
CA THR A 100 6.90 3.30 8.16
C THR A 100 6.58 1.92 7.59
N ASN A 101 6.72 1.70 6.28
CA ASN A 101 6.41 0.43 5.64
C ASN A 101 7.32 -0.70 6.12
N ILE A 102 8.63 -0.43 6.31
CA ILE A 102 9.56 -1.41 6.87
C ILE A 102 9.18 -1.77 8.31
N ILE A 103 8.93 -0.78 9.16
CA ILE A 103 8.53 -1.01 10.55
C ILE A 103 7.24 -1.84 10.62
N CYS A 104 6.22 -1.47 9.83
CA CYS A 104 4.96 -2.20 9.76
C CYS A 104 5.15 -3.64 9.27
N PHE A 105 6.00 -3.85 8.26
CA PHE A 105 6.33 -5.20 7.79
C PHE A 105 6.99 -6.03 8.89
N GLN A 106 8.00 -5.49 9.59
CA GLN A 106 8.71 -6.24 10.63
C GLN A 106 7.79 -6.61 11.79
N ILE A 107 6.98 -5.67 12.28
CA ILE A 107 6.01 -5.94 13.36
C ILE A 107 4.94 -6.92 12.86
N GLY A 108 4.41 -6.71 11.65
CA GLY A 108 3.42 -7.60 11.03
C GLY A 108 3.94 -9.03 10.87
N LYS A 109 5.19 -9.20 10.41
CA LYS A 109 5.85 -10.51 10.31
C LYS A 109 5.96 -11.17 11.68
N GLN A 110 6.36 -10.44 12.71
CA GLN A 110 6.44 -10.97 14.08
C GLN A 110 5.06 -11.38 14.62
N LEU A 111 4.01 -10.59 14.35
CA LEU A 111 2.63 -10.94 14.70
C LEU A 111 2.19 -12.22 13.97
N CYS A 112 2.43 -12.34 12.67
CA CYS A 112 2.14 -13.56 11.92
C CYS A 112 2.94 -14.75 12.46
N PHE A 113 4.22 -14.57 12.76
CA PHE A 113 5.05 -15.61 13.37
C PHE A 113 4.48 -16.05 14.72
N HIS A 114 3.94 -15.14 15.52
CA HIS A 114 3.33 -15.47 16.81
C HIS A 114 1.97 -16.16 16.68
N VAL A 115 1.13 -15.72 15.73
CA VAL A 115 -0.21 -16.29 15.50
C VAL A 115 -0.13 -17.67 14.84
N TYR A 116 0.82 -17.86 13.91
CA TYR A 116 0.94 -19.09 13.12
C TYR A 116 2.10 -20.00 13.57
N GLY A 117 3.02 -19.50 14.41
CA GLY A 117 4.16 -20.25 14.94
C GLY A 117 3.94 -20.63 16.40
N TYR A 118 4.22 -21.90 16.72
CA TYR A 118 4.03 -22.49 18.05
C TYR A 118 5.01 -21.98 19.14
N GLU A 119 5.93 -21.06 18.82
CA GLU A 119 7.06 -20.66 19.68
C GLU A 119 6.98 -19.20 20.13
N THR A 120 7.11 -19.01 21.44
CA THR A 120 6.78 -17.77 22.14
C THR A 120 7.97 -17.32 22.97
N TRP A 121 8.63 -16.23 22.56
CA TRP A 121 9.74 -15.64 23.33
C TRP A 121 9.61 -14.13 23.59
N CYS A 122 8.82 -13.38 22.79
CA CYS A 122 8.73 -11.91 22.96
C CYS A 122 7.32 -11.37 23.31
N PHE A 123 6.27 -12.18 23.24
CA PHE A 123 4.88 -11.76 23.48
C PHE A 123 4.12 -12.77 24.35
N ASP A 124 4.62 -13.10 25.54
CA ASP A 124 3.95 -14.04 26.46
C ASP A 124 2.55 -13.60 26.91
N TRP A 125 2.22 -12.30 26.85
CA TRP A 125 0.89 -11.75 27.13
C TRP A 125 -0.23 -12.13 26.14
N ILE A 126 0.10 -12.70 24.97
CA ILE A 126 -0.88 -13.12 23.94
C ILE A 126 -1.30 -14.61 24.12
N LYS A 127 -0.72 -15.35 25.07
CA LYS A 127 -1.06 -16.76 25.38
C LYS A 127 -2.44 -16.99 26.07
N GLY A 128 -3.45 -16.18 25.78
CA GLY A 128 -4.80 -16.36 26.30
C GLY A 128 -5.81 -16.62 25.19
N GLU A 129 -6.85 -17.38 25.48
CA GLU A 129 -8.02 -17.71 24.62
C GLU A 129 -8.79 -16.46 24.08
N ASP A 130 -8.30 -15.25 24.37
CA ASP A 130 -8.85 -13.99 23.89
C ASP A 130 -8.32 -13.63 22.51
N VAL A 131 -9.13 -13.92 21.49
CA VAL A 131 -8.98 -13.47 20.09
C VAL A 131 -8.74 -11.95 19.98
N LEU A 132 -9.13 -11.17 21.00
CA LEU A 132 -8.97 -9.72 21.06
C LEU A 132 -7.50 -9.25 21.20
N LYS A 133 -6.64 -10.05 21.83
CA LYS A 133 -5.25 -9.66 22.13
C LYS A 133 -4.35 -9.51 20.90
N PRO A 134 -4.37 -10.41 19.89
CA PRO A 134 -3.61 -10.22 18.66
C PRO A 134 -4.20 -9.14 17.72
N LEU A 135 -5.48 -8.79 17.88
CA LEU A 135 -6.13 -7.76 17.06
C LEU A 135 -5.69 -6.33 17.42
N LEU A 136 -5.38 -6.07 18.69
CA LEU A 136 -4.98 -4.74 19.14
C LEU A 136 -3.68 -4.25 18.47
N PRO A 137 -2.57 -5.02 18.43
CA PRO A 137 -1.37 -4.63 17.68
C PRO A 137 -1.63 -4.36 16.20
N LEU A 138 -2.53 -5.14 15.56
CA LEU A 138 -2.89 -4.94 14.16
C LEU A 138 -3.63 -3.61 13.96
N ILE A 139 -4.59 -3.29 14.82
CA ILE A 139 -5.29 -2.00 14.78
C ILE A 139 -4.32 -0.83 14.98
N VAL A 140 -3.39 -0.95 15.95
CA VAL A 140 -2.37 0.07 16.20
C VAL A 140 -1.47 0.26 14.98
N LEU A 141 -1.06 -0.82 14.32
CA LEU A 141 -0.28 -0.75 13.08
C LEU A 141 -1.04 -0.04 11.97
N LEU A 142 -2.31 -0.40 11.74
CA LEU A 142 -3.17 0.20 10.72
C LEU A 142 -3.36 1.70 10.95
N ILE A 143 -3.57 2.12 12.20
CA ILE A 143 -3.65 3.54 12.57
C ILE A 143 -2.30 4.23 12.33
N PHE A 144 -1.18 3.61 12.72
CA PHE A 144 0.14 4.19 12.56
C PHE A 144 0.51 4.45 11.09
N ILE A 145 0.28 3.47 10.21
CA ILE A 145 0.51 3.64 8.77
C ILE A 145 -0.48 4.65 8.16
N GLY A 146 -1.76 4.60 8.52
CA GLY A 146 -2.78 5.54 8.05
C GLY A 146 -2.43 6.99 8.42
N LEU A 147 -2.00 7.21 9.67
CA LEU A 147 -1.52 8.50 10.16
C LEU A 147 -0.26 8.94 9.41
N SER A 148 0.70 8.05 9.18
CA SER A 148 1.95 8.38 8.47
C SER A 148 1.68 8.87 7.04
N TYR A 149 0.84 8.15 6.31
CA TYR A 149 0.42 8.54 4.96
C TYR A 149 -0.40 9.83 4.95
N HIS A 150 -1.34 9.99 5.89
CA HIS A 150 -2.12 11.22 6.01
C HIS A 150 -1.26 12.44 6.35
N ILE A 151 -0.38 12.33 7.36
CA ILE A 151 0.53 13.41 7.75
C ILE A 151 1.42 13.78 6.58
N THR A 152 1.89 12.78 5.83
CA THR A 152 2.73 13.02 4.65
C THR A 152 1.97 13.78 3.57
N ALA A 153 0.77 13.32 3.23
CA ALA A 153 -0.11 14.00 2.29
C ALA A 153 -0.40 15.44 2.72
N HIS A 154 -0.87 15.64 3.96
CA HIS A 154 -1.38 16.92 4.42
C HIS A 154 -0.28 17.94 4.77
N LYS A 155 0.82 17.51 5.38
CA LYS A 155 1.90 18.43 5.82
C LYS A 155 2.98 18.63 4.77
N PHE A 156 3.38 17.57 4.06
CA PHE A 156 4.53 17.63 3.17
C PHE A 156 4.15 17.82 1.72
N ILE A 157 3.05 17.21 1.26
CA ILE A 157 2.59 17.34 -0.12
C ILE A 157 1.75 18.61 -0.27
N GLU A 158 0.50 18.56 0.20
CA GLU A 158 -0.48 19.61 -0.02
C GLU A 158 -1.54 19.64 1.09
N LYS A 159 -1.96 20.85 1.47
CA LYS A 159 -2.91 21.05 2.57
C LYS A 159 -4.34 20.73 2.12
N ASN A 160 -4.61 19.47 1.82
CA ASN A 160 -5.92 19.02 1.38
C ASN A 160 -6.78 18.65 2.60
N LYS A 161 -7.72 19.52 2.96
CA LYS A 161 -8.61 19.34 4.13
C LYS A 161 -9.62 18.21 3.97
N LYS A 162 -9.86 17.72 2.75
CA LYS A 162 -10.94 16.75 2.47
C LYS A 162 -10.53 15.30 2.74
N ILE A 163 -9.23 15.02 2.86
CA ILE A 163 -8.75 13.65 2.96
C ILE A 163 -8.42 13.32 4.41
N ASN A 164 -9.37 12.61 5.01
CA ASN A 164 -9.29 12.16 6.38
C ASN A 164 -8.34 10.97 6.49
N VAL A 165 -7.55 10.93 7.58
CA VAL A 165 -6.79 9.74 8.05
C VAL A 165 -7.64 8.47 7.92
N PHE A 166 -8.93 8.60 8.20
CA PHE A 166 -9.91 7.52 8.14
C PHE A 166 -9.97 6.82 6.78
N PHE A 167 -9.83 7.56 5.66
CA PHE A 167 -9.90 6.97 4.32
C PHE A 167 -8.75 5.99 4.07
N ILE A 168 -7.51 6.42 4.32
CA ILE A 168 -6.32 5.56 4.15
C ILE A 168 -6.34 4.41 5.15
N THR A 169 -6.77 4.68 6.39
CA THR A 169 -6.86 3.65 7.44
C THR A 169 -7.89 2.58 7.09
N ILE A 170 -9.00 2.90 6.41
CA ILE A 170 -10.00 1.93 5.94
C ILE A 170 -9.54 1.15 4.72
N LEU A 171 -8.77 1.77 3.82
CA LEU A 171 -8.28 1.10 2.61
C LEU A 171 -7.36 -0.09 2.95
N LEU A 172 -6.61 -0.01 4.04
CA LEU A 172 -5.63 -1.05 4.39
C LEU A 172 -6.27 -2.37 4.84
N PRO A 173 -7.31 -2.40 5.70
CA PRO A 173 -8.10 -3.60 5.94
C PRO A 173 -8.63 -4.27 4.68
N LEU A 174 -8.96 -3.49 3.63
CA LEU A 174 -9.45 -4.04 2.37
C LEU A 174 -8.43 -4.89 1.64
N ILE A 175 -7.12 -4.75 1.93
CA ILE A 175 -6.07 -5.59 1.36
C ILE A 175 -6.36 -7.08 1.60
N ILE A 176 -6.89 -7.44 2.77
CA ILE A 176 -7.17 -8.83 3.13
C ILE A 176 -8.25 -9.44 2.21
N PRO A 177 -9.50 -8.91 2.16
CA PRO A 177 -10.54 -9.49 1.32
C PRO A 177 -10.19 -9.47 -0.17
N VAL A 178 -9.57 -8.42 -0.70
CA VAL A 178 -9.20 -8.41 -2.14
C VAL A 178 -8.10 -9.42 -2.47
N SER A 179 -7.19 -9.69 -1.52
CA SER A 179 -6.18 -10.74 -1.70
C SER A 179 -6.79 -12.14 -1.63
N LEU A 180 -7.78 -12.35 -0.76
CA LEU A 180 -8.54 -13.60 -0.69
C LEU A 180 -9.32 -13.86 -1.99
N ILE A 181 -10.01 -12.84 -2.52
CA ILE A 181 -10.66 -12.93 -3.83
C ILE A 181 -9.62 -13.25 -4.92
N SER A 182 -8.42 -12.68 -4.84
CA SER A 182 -7.38 -12.92 -5.84
C SER A 182 -6.86 -14.36 -5.84
N ILE A 183 -6.64 -14.96 -4.67
CA ILE A 183 -6.21 -16.37 -4.58
C ILE A 183 -7.33 -17.33 -4.98
N GLU A 184 -8.60 -16.99 -4.72
CA GLU A 184 -9.74 -17.78 -5.19
C GLU A 184 -9.85 -17.76 -6.72
N LEU A 185 -9.61 -16.60 -7.36
CA LEU A 185 -9.64 -16.46 -8.81
C LEU A 185 -8.40 -17.04 -9.50
N ASN A 186 -7.25 -17.02 -8.82
CA ASN A 186 -5.99 -17.54 -9.33
C ASN A 186 -5.16 -18.14 -8.18
N SER A 187 -5.26 -19.45 -7.99
CA SER A 187 -4.58 -20.17 -6.90
C SER A 187 -3.08 -20.39 -7.13
N GLY A 188 -2.57 -20.11 -8.34
CA GLY A 188 -1.14 -20.16 -8.66
C GLY A 188 -0.47 -21.51 -8.40
N PHE A 189 0.72 -21.48 -7.79
CA PHE A 189 1.61 -22.63 -7.64
C PHE A 189 1.18 -23.66 -6.58
N GLY A 190 0.29 -23.29 -5.65
CA GLY A 190 -0.04 -24.10 -4.48
C GLY A 190 -1.38 -24.82 -4.53
N SER A 191 -2.25 -24.51 -5.50
CA SER A 191 -3.68 -24.90 -5.57
C SER A 191 -4.54 -24.52 -4.36
N GLY A 192 -3.95 -24.12 -3.23
CA GLY A 192 -4.65 -23.64 -2.06
C GLY A 192 -5.19 -22.23 -2.25
N THR A 193 -6.25 -21.93 -1.50
CA THR A 193 -7.03 -20.70 -1.61
C THR A 193 -7.15 -19.97 -0.27
N ASP A 194 -6.30 -20.32 0.69
CA ASP A 194 -6.32 -19.70 2.01
C ASP A 194 -5.50 -18.40 2.06
N TRP A 195 -5.55 -17.70 3.20
CA TRP A 195 -4.80 -16.47 3.40
C TRP A 195 -3.28 -16.67 3.29
N ILE A 196 -2.76 -17.81 3.74
CA ILE A 196 -1.33 -18.10 3.73
C ILE A 196 -0.86 -18.23 2.28
N ASP A 197 -1.63 -18.92 1.44
CA ASP A 197 -1.38 -19.04 0.02
C ASP A 197 -1.51 -17.70 -0.69
N ALA A 198 -2.48 -16.85 -0.31
CA ALA A 198 -2.59 -15.49 -0.83
C ALA A 198 -1.33 -14.65 -0.51
N VAL A 199 -0.81 -14.77 0.72
CA VAL A 199 0.43 -14.10 1.14
C VAL A 199 1.62 -14.65 0.34
N LYS A 200 1.76 -15.96 0.19
CA LYS A 200 2.84 -16.58 -0.61
C LYS A 200 2.81 -16.14 -2.07
N MET A 201 1.61 -16.03 -2.65
CA MET A 201 1.41 -15.52 -4.00
C MET A 201 1.72 -14.02 -4.14
N GLY A 202 1.87 -13.29 -3.02
CA GLY A 202 2.20 -11.87 -3.00
C GLY A 202 1.00 -10.95 -3.27
N TYR A 203 -0.23 -11.46 -3.23
CA TYR A 203 -1.42 -10.62 -3.46
C TYR A 203 -1.54 -9.44 -2.49
N PRO A 204 -1.24 -9.58 -1.18
CA PRO A 204 -1.25 -8.43 -0.29
C PRO A 204 -0.28 -7.33 -0.71
N ILE A 205 0.87 -7.67 -1.30
CA ILE A 205 1.87 -6.71 -1.77
C ILE A 205 1.32 -5.92 -2.96
N PHE A 206 0.73 -6.62 -3.94
CA PHE A 206 0.07 -5.98 -5.08
C PHE A 206 -1.01 -5.01 -4.64
N TRP A 207 -1.93 -5.48 -3.79
CA TRP A 207 -3.06 -4.65 -3.36
C TRP A 207 -2.65 -3.51 -2.45
N THR A 208 -1.59 -3.67 -1.65
CA THR A 208 -1.02 -2.56 -0.88
C THR A 208 -0.55 -1.43 -1.81
N ALA A 209 0.25 -1.76 -2.84
CA ALA A 209 0.72 -0.77 -3.80
C ALA A 209 -0.42 -0.16 -4.62
N MET A 210 -1.39 -0.98 -5.05
CA MET A 210 -2.54 -0.53 -5.85
C MET A 210 -3.45 0.41 -5.06
N LEU A 211 -3.88 0.02 -3.86
CA LEU A 211 -4.82 0.79 -3.05
C LEU A 211 -4.20 2.08 -2.52
N LEU A 212 -2.91 2.05 -2.13
CA LEU A 212 -2.20 3.27 -1.76
C LEU A 212 -1.95 4.16 -2.97
N GLY A 213 -1.63 3.60 -4.15
CA GLY A 213 -1.56 4.36 -5.39
C GLY A 213 -2.87 5.09 -5.72
N PHE A 214 -4.01 4.39 -5.62
CA PHE A 214 -5.33 5.00 -5.78
C PHE A 214 -5.62 6.07 -4.75
N ALA A 215 -5.23 5.85 -3.49
CA ALA A 215 -5.34 6.89 -2.47
C ALA A 215 -4.57 8.15 -2.87
N GLY A 216 -3.34 8.00 -3.35
CA GLY A 216 -2.53 9.10 -3.88
C GLY A 216 -3.20 9.83 -5.05
N LEU A 217 -3.86 9.08 -5.94
CA LEU A 217 -4.53 9.64 -7.12
C LEU A 217 -5.72 10.52 -6.69
N ILE A 218 -6.57 9.98 -5.81
CA ILE A 218 -7.70 10.72 -5.24
C ILE A 218 -7.19 11.99 -4.52
N VAL A 219 -6.07 11.92 -3.80
CA VAL A 219 -5.48 13.09 -3.14
C VAL A 219 -5.02 14.15 -4.13
N ALA A 220 -4.32 13.73 -5.18
CA ALA A 220 -3.76 14.65 -6.16
C ALA A 220 -4.83 15.33 -7.03
N GLU A 221 -5.95 14.66 -7.33
CA GLU A 221 -7.07 15.24 -8.06
C GLU A 221 -7.80 16.32 -7.25
N HIS A 222 -8.12 16.05 -5.98
CA HIS A 222 -8.79 17.01 -5.11
C HIS A 222 -7.95 18.24 -4.76
N ALA A 223 -6.65 18.23 -5.08
CA ALA A 223 -5.77 19.38 -4.94
C ALA A 223 -5.86 20.36 -6.12
N ILE A 224 -6.34 19.90 -7.29
CA ILE A 224 -6.43 20.73 -8.50
C ILE A 224 -7.75 21.51 -8.54
N GLU A 225 -8.76 21.07 -7.79
CA GLU A 225 -10.09 21.72 -7.62
C GLU A 225 -10.07 22.90 -6.64
#